data_AF-A0A7U9L3C5-F1
#
_entry.id   AF-A0A7U9L3C5-F1
#
_cell.length_a   1.000
_cell.length_b   1.000
_cell.length_c   1.000
_cell.angle_alpha   90.00
_cell.angle_beta   90.00
_cell.angle_gamma   90.00
#
_symmetry.space_group_name_H-M   'P 1'
#
loop_
_entity.id
_entity.type
_entity.pdbx_description
1 polymer ?
#
loop_
_entity_poly.entity_id
_entity_poly.type
_entity_poly.pdbx_seq_one_letter_code
_entity_poly.pdbx_strand_id
1 'polypeptide(L)'
;MNDGTRGRVTEAAARGTDQDALHALRWSLEWAAQAVARLAAEAPEDVTTEAVFLLDDAIGSVSGLAGAVPSLLRAARPGPDVESYLRERQQELTELGAQIRELRHQRDELAGARSDLDARLAELADLRAQVAEVRRLERLVEALEDVREQRDVLDARLTLLREHADGTEEAVRLGSGELLRLSEERLTRLATPVRQALERAAEAQHDLAEAESELAGAEEAATEAEQRRDQVRAERERLAQLATWAQVNHRIVESLAESAQPGSGDDALDRIAGALGTVESRLGELDAALARAVDTRDQEISASRSLVAWSDEGPATPSSR
;
A
#
# COMPACT_ATOMS: atom_id res chain seq x y z
N MET A 1 29.25 58.70 -71.31
CA MET A 1 29.30 58.59 -72.79
C MET A 1 28.31 57.56 -73.39
N ASN A 2 27.55 56.79 -72.58
CA ASN A 2 26.76 55.64 -73.07
C ASN A 2 25.33 55.95 -73.54
N ASP A 3 24.77 57.12 -73.20
CA ASP A 3 23.45 57.53 -73.72
C ASP A 3 23.49 57.80 -75.23
N GLY A 4 24.68 58.06 -75.78
CA GLY A 4 24.86 58.38 -77.19
C GLY A 4 24.57 57.19 -78.12
N THR A 5 25.01 55.98 -77.79
CA THR A 5 24.78 54.79 -78.65
C THR A 5 23.35 54.30 -78.53
N ARG A 6 22.80 54.24 -77.32
CA ARG A 6 21.38 53.89 -77.08
C ARG A 6 20.43 54.86 -77.77
N GLY A 7 20.68 56.17 -77.66
CA GLY A 7 19.88 57.21 -78.33
C GLY A 7 19.90 57.09 -79.86
N ARG A 8 21.06 56.76 -80.44
CA ARG A 8 21.20 56.54 -81.89
C ARG A 8 20.45 55.30 -82.38
N VAL A 9 20.45 54.21 -81.62
CA VAL A 9 19.64 53.01 -81.93
C VAL A 9 18.16 53.36 -81.98
N THR A 10 17.66 54.07 -80.95
CA THR A 10 16.24 54.45 -80.88
C THR A 10 15.84 55.45 -81.97
N GLU A 11 16.72 56.38 -82.30
CA GLU A 11 16.46 57.39 -83.34
C GLU A 11 16.41 56.76 -84.73
N ALA A 12 17.29 55.81 -85.02
CA ALA A 12 17.29 55.07 -86.29
C ALA A 12 16.08 54.16 -86.41
N ALA A 13 15.73 53.44 -85.34
CA ALA A 13 14.53 52.61 -85.31
C ALA A 13 13.25 53.42 -85.55
N ALA A 14 13.19 54.68 -85.10
CA ALA A 14 12.04 55.56 -85.27
C ALA A 14 11.84 56.07 -86.71
N ARG A 15 12.90 56.13 -87.54
CA ARG A 15 12.82 56.59 -88.94
C ARG A 15 12.32 55.51 -89.90
N GLY A 16 12.51 54.24 -89.57
CA GLY A 16 11.82 53.11 -90.19
C GLY A 16 12.24 52.73 -91.62
N THR A 17 13.37 53.21 -92.14
CA THR A 17 13.89 52.75 -93.44
C THR A 17 14.79 51.53 -93.31
N ASP A 18 14.95 50.74 -94.38
CA ASP A 18 15.84 49.56 -94.39
C ASP A 18 17.30 49.92 -94.10
N GLN A 19 17.74 51.10 -94.55
CA GLN A 19 19.08 51.62 -94.26
C GLN A 19 19.21 52.04 -92.80
N ASP A 20 18.19 52.67 -92.22
CA ASP A 20 18.16 53.00 -90.79
C ASP A 20 18.16 51.75 -89.92
N ALA A 21 17.53 50.65 -90.36
CA ALA A 21 17.57 49.35 -89.68
C ALA A 21 19.00 48.76 -89.64
N LEU A 22 19.76 48.84 -90.74
CA LEU A 22 21.17 48.42 -90.76
C LEU A 22 22.06 49.30 -89.86
N HIS A 23 21.79 50.61 -89.81
CA HIS A 23 22.48 51.51 -88.88
C HIS A 23 22.14 51.20 -87.42
N ALA A 24 20.86 50.96 -87.11
CA ALA A 24 20.41 50.53 -85.78
C ALA A 24 21.11 49.23 -85.35
N LEU A 25 21.19 48.24 -86.24
CA LEU A 25 21.89 46.98 -85.99
C LEU A 25 23.38 47.18 -85.69
N ARG A 26 24.07 48.04 -86.46
CA ARG A 26 25.48 48.35 -86.21
C ARG A 26 25.67 48.93 -84.81
N TRP A 27 24.86 49.93 -84.44
CA TRP A 27 24.97 50.57 -83.13
C TRP A 27 24.54 49.66 -81.98
N SER A 28 23.57 48.76 -82.20
CA SER A 28 23.18 47.78 -81.19
C SER A 28 24.28 46.76 -80.93
N LEU A 29 25.00 46.31 -81.96
CA LEU A 29 26.16 45.40 -81.80
C LEU A 29 27.30 46.07 -81.04
N GLU A 30 27.62 47.33 -81.36
CA GLU A 30 28.64 48.09 -80.65
C GLU A 30 28.28 48.29 -79.18
N TRP A 31 27.02 48.65 -78.91
CA TRP A 31 26.51 48.80 -77.56
C TRP A 31 26.50 47.47 -76.79
N ALA A 32 26.08 46.37 -77.44
CA ALA A 32 26.07 45.04 -76.84
C ALA A 32 27.49 44.59 -76.46
N ALA A 33 28.49 44.78 -77.32
CA ALA A 33 29.88 44.46 -77.00
C ALA A 33 30.38 45.23 -75.76
N GLN A 34 30.05 46.52 -75.65
CA GLN A 34 30.37 47.34 -74.48
C GLN A 34 29.59 46.93 -73.23
N ALA A 35 28.35 46.47 -73.38
CA ALA A 35 27.56 45.95 -72.26
C ALA A 35 28.16 44.64 -71.74
N VAL A 36 28.47 43.69 -72.62
CA VAL A 36 29.10 42.41 -72.26
C VAL A 36 30.44 42.62 -71.58
N ALA A 37 31.31 43.49 -72.12
CA ALA A 37 32.61 43.78 -71.50
C ALA A 37 32.50 44.35 -70.08
N ARG A 38 31.48 45.17 -69.81
CA ARG A 38 31.22 45.70 -68.46
C ARG A 38 30.65 44.64 -67.53
N LEU A 39 29.67 43.87 -68.01
CA LEU A 39 29.08 42.79 -67.21
C LEU A 39 30.15 41.77 -66.82
N ALA A 40 31.05 41.42 -67.74
CA ALA A 40 32.16 40.51 -67.46
C ALA A 40 33.15 41.05 -66.40
N ALA A 41 33.25 42.37 -66.22
CA ALA A 41 34.19 42.98 -65.29
C ALA A 41 33.60 43.22 -63.89
N GLU A 42 32.31 43.55 -63.80
CA GLU A 42 31.73 44.18 -62.60
C GLU A 42 30.40 43.58 -62.15
N ALA A 43 29.75 42.70 -62.93
CA ALA A 43 28.41 42.23 -62.60
C ALA A 43 28.40 41.07 -61.59
N PRO A 44 27.36 40.98 -60.75
CA PRO A 44 27.07 39.78 -59.96
C PRO A 44 26.89 38.52 -60.83
N GLU A 45 27.12 37.35 -60.25
CA GLU A 45 27.05 36.06 -60.95
C GLU A 45 25.67 35.78 -61.58
N ASP A 46 24.58 36.10 -60.88
CA ASP A 46 23.21 35.89 -61.37
C ASP A 46 22.92 36.73 -62.64
N VAL A 47 23.33 38.00 -62.63
CA VAL A 47 23.16 38.93 -63.77
C VAL A 47 24.03 38.52 -64.94
N THR A 48 25.24 38.03 -64.66
CA THR A 48 26.15 37.50 -65.69
C THR A 48 25.56 36.27 -66.35
N THR A 49 24.96 35.37 -65.56
CA THR A 49 24.29 34.17 -66.05
C THR A 49 23.09 34.50 -66.96
N GLU A 50 22.22 35.43 -66.54
CA GLU A 50 21.10 35.90 -67.36
C GLU A 50 21.58 36.57 -68.67
N ALA A 51 22.65 37.37 -68.60
CA ALA A 51 23.23 38.00 -69.78
C ALA A 51 23.78 37.00 -70.79
N VAL A 52 24.33 35.86 -70.34
CA VAL A 52 24.76 34.77 -71.23
C VAL A 52 23.56 34.17 -71.96
N PHE A 53 22.42 33.96 -71.30
CA PHE A 53 21.21 33.47 -71.96
C PHE A 53 20.67 34.44 -73.02
N LEU A 54 20.60 35.74 -72.70
CA LEU A 54 20.16 36.75 -73.66
C LEU A 54 21.12 36.87 -74.86
N LEU A 55 22.42 36.68 -74.63
CA LEU A 55 23.41 36.65 -75.70
C LEU A 55 23.25 35.39 -76.57
N ASP A 56 22.97 34.24 -75.96
CA ASP A 56 22.72 32.98 -76.66
C ASP A 56 21.50 33.09 -77.60
N ASP A 57 20.40 33.69 -77.13
CA ASP A 57 19.20 33.99 -77.91
C ASP A 57 19.48 34.96 -79.07
N ALA A 58 20.25 36.02 -78.79
CA ALA A 58 20.65 36.99 -79.80
C ALA A 58 21.52 36.34 -80.89
N ILE A 59 22.46 35.48 -80.53
CA ILE A 59 23.29 34.70 -81.47
C ILE A 59 22.40 33.80 -82.35
N GLY A 60 21.36 33.18 -81.77
CA GLY A 60 20.36 32.42 -82.52
C GLY A 60 19.74 33.25 -83.67
N SER A 61 19.43 34.51 -83.40
CA SER A 61 18.84 35.44 -84.37
C SER A 61 19.84 35.90 -85.46
N VAL A 62 21.14 35.94 -85.17
CA VAL A 62 22.20 36.33 -86.12
C VAL A 62 22.33 35.32 -87.28
N SER A 63 21.95 34.05 -87.08
CA SER A 63 21.97 33.04 -88.15
C SER A 63 21.11 33.43 -89.36
N GLY A 64 19.95 34.06 -89.13
CA GLY A 64 19.09 34.58 -90.19
C GLY A 64 19.75 35.71 -90.98
N LEU A 65 20.50 36.57 -90.29
CA LEU A 65 21.27 37.66 -90.92
C LEU A 65 22.41 37.09 -91.78
N ALA A 66 23.15 36.09 -91.27
CA ALA A 66 24.23 35.44 -92.01
C ALA A 66 23.75 34.80 -93.32
N GLY A 67 22.52 34.24 -93.33
CA GLY A 67 21.89 33.72 -94.55
C GLY A 67 21.48 34.81 -95.57
N ALA A 68 21.20 36.03 -95.11
CA ALA A 68 20.82 37.15 -95.96
C ALA A 68 22.03 37.88 -96.60
N VAL A 69 23.19 37.88 -95.94
CA VAL A 69 24.41 38.57 -96.41
C VAL A 69 24.79 38.21 -97.86
N PRO A 70 24.81 36.94 -98.30
CA PRO A 70 25.15 36.58 -99.69
C PRO A 70 24.22 37.20 -100.74
N SER A 71 22.96 37.45 -100.40
CA SER A 71 22.00 38.10 -101.29
C SER A 71 22.28 39.60 -101.41
N LEU A 72 22.66 40.24 -100.30
CA LEU A 72 23.03 41.65 -100.25
C LEU A 72 24.36 41.92 -100.99
N LEU A 73 25.34 41.03 -100.89
CA LEU A 73 26.61 41.14 -101.63
C LEU A 73 26.40 41.01 -103.14
N ARG A 74 25.54 40.09 -103.57
CA ARG A 74 25.14 39.95 -104.98
C ARG A 74 24.49 41.23 -105.52
N ALA A 75 23.71 41.92 -104.70
CA ALA A 75 23.08 43.19 -105.08
C ALA A 75 24.07 44.37 -105.10
N ALA A 76 24.99 44.44 -104.13
CA ALA A 76 25.91 45.56 -103.95
C ALA A 76 27.08 45.60 -104.97
N ARG A 77 27.39 44.46 -105.63
CA ARG A 77 28.52 44.32 -106.58
C ARG A 77 29.83 44.92 -106.04
N PRO A 78 30.32 44.48 -104.86
CA PRO A 78 31.59 44.96 -104.33
C PRO A 78 32.76 44.61 -105.27
N GLY A 79 33.86 45.36 -105.16
CA GLY A 79 35.11 44.98 -105.81
C GLY A 79 35.65 43.63 -105.28
N PRO A 80 36.56 42.98 -106.02
CA PRO A 80 37.00 41.60 -105.75
C PRO A 80 37.65 41.43 -104.36
N ASP A 81 38.36 42.44 -103.86
CA ASP A 81 39.01 42.39 -102.53
C ASP A 81 37.99 42.35 -101.40
N VAL A 82 36.94 43.17 -101.50
CA VAL A 82 35.85 43.24 -100.51
C VAL A 82 35.02 41.97 -100.54
N GLU A 83 34.79 41.40 -101.73
CA GLU A 83 34.10 40.11 -101.87
C GLU A 83 34.88 38.96 -101.23
N SER A 84 36.21 38.90 -101.42
CA SER A 84 37.07 37.90 -100.80
C SER A 84 37.06 37.99 -99.28
N TYR A 85 37.25 39.21 -98.74
CA TYR A 85 37.23 39.45 -97.30
C TYR A 85 35.89 39.04 -96.66
N LEU A 86 34.77 39.40 -97.28
CA LEU A 86 33.45 39.07 -96.75
C LEU A 86 33.14 37.57 -96.84
N ARG A 87 33.64 36.89 -97.87
CA ARG A 87 33.52 35.43 -98.01
C ARG A 87 34.33 34.70 -96.92
N GLU A 88 35.56 35.13 -96.65
CA GLU A 88 36.39 34.59 -95.58
C GLU A 88 35.71 34.76 -94.21
N ARG A 89 35.22 35.97 -93.90
CA ARG A 89 34.47 36.21 -92.66
C ARG A 89 33.19 35.41 -92.56
N GLN A 90 32.46 35.23 -93.66
CA GLN A 90 31.27 34.39 -93.67
C GLN A 90 31.62 32.93 -93.37
N GLN A 91 32.74 32.43 -93.92
CA GLN A 91 33.20 31.07 -93.66
C GLN A 91 33.58 30.90 -92.19
N GLU A 92 34.39 31.80 -91.63
CA GLU A 92 34.76 31.77 -90.20
C GLU A 92 33.52 31.77 -89.28
N LEU A 93 32.52 32.63 -89.56
CA LEU A 93 31.28 32.66 -88.78
C LEU A 93 30.47 31.37 -88.90
N THR A 94 30.48 30.74 -90.08
CA THR A 94 29.79 29.47 -90.31
C THR A 94 30.47 28.33 -89.54
N GLU A 95 31.79 28.30 -89.53
CA GLU A 95 32.60 27.31 -88.78
C GLU A 95 32.40 27.48 -87.26
N LEU A 96 32.47 28.71 -86.75
CA LEU A 96 32.19 29.02 -85.34
C LEU A 96 30.74 28.63 -84.97
N GLY A 97 29.77 28.91 -85.84
CA GLY A 97 28.38 28.51 -85.62
C GLY A 97 28.18 26.99 -85.62
N ALA A 98 28.98 26.23 -86.36
CA ALA A 98 28.99 24.77 -86.28
C ALA A 98 29.61 24.29 -84.95
N GLN A 99 30.73 24.87 -84.54
CA GLN A 99 31.37 24.55 -83.25
C GLN A 99 30.47 24.84 -82.05
N ILE A 100 29.76 25.98 -82.04
CA ILE A 100 28.82 26.31 -80.96
C ILE A 100 27.68 25.29 -80.90
N ARG A 101 27.13 24.87 -82.04
CA ARG A 101 26.06 23.84 -82.06
C ARG A 101 26.55 22.50 -81.53
N GLU A 102 27.75 22.09 -81.91
CA GLU A 102 28.38 20.87 -81.39
C GLU A 102 28.60 20.94 -79.88
N LEU A 103 29.15 22.04 -79.38
CA LEU A 103 29.33 22.25 -77.94
C LEU A 103 28.00 22.27 -77.16
N ARG A 104 26.93 22.84 -77.74
CA ARG A 104 25.58 22.78 -77.16
C ARG A 104 25.08 21.35 -77.07
N HIS A 105 25.24 20.58 -78.15
CA HIS A 105 24.85 19.17 -78.17
C HIS A 105 25.61 18.37 -77.09
N GLN A 106 26.94 18.52 -77.00
CA GLN A 106 27.76 17.87 -75.97
C GLN A 106 27.34 18.29 -74.55
N ARG A 107 26.99 19.57 -74.34
CA ARG A 107 26.47 20.03 -73.05
C ARG A 107 25.15 19.36 -72.71
N ASP A 108 24.22 19.25 -73.66
CA ASP A 108 22.91 18.63 -73.45
C ASP A 108 23.06 17.13 -73.14
N GLU A 109 23.98 16.43 -73.81
CA GLU A 109 24.32 15.04 -73.50
C GLU A 109 24.89 14.89 -72.08
N LEU A 110 25.81 15.77 -71.67
CA LEU A 110 26.37 15.78 -70.32
C LEU A 110 25.31 16.11 -69.26
N ALA A 111 24.37 17.01 -69.56
CA ALA A 111 23.25 17.33 -68.68
C ALA A 111 22.31 16.13 -68.51
N GLY A 112 22.02 15.41 -69.60
CA GLY A 112 21.28 14.15 -69.57
C GLY A 112 21.99 13.09 -68.73
N ALA A 113 23.27 12.83 -68.99
CA ALA A 113 24.07 11.88 -68.22
C ALA A 113 24.16 12.24 -66.73
N ARG A 114 24.24 13.53 -66.39
CA ARG A 114 24.19 14.01 -65.00
C ARG A 114 22.83 13.71 -64.36
N SER A 115 21.73 14.00 -65.03
CA SER A 115 20.39 13.68 -64.53
C SER A 115 20.21 12.18 -64.27
N ASP A 116 20.73 11.33 -65.16
CA ASP A 116 20.68 9.87 -64.99
C ASP A 116 21.53 9.40 -63.79
N LEU A 117 22.70 10.00 -63.58
CA LEU A 117 23.54 9.70 -62.41
C LEU A 117 22.87 10.15 -61.10
N ASP A 118 22.26 11.33 -61.08
CA ASP A 118 21.52 11.84 -59.92
C ASP A 118 20.34 10.92 -59.57
N ALA A 119 19.61 10.42 -60.59
CA ALA A 119 18.55 9.43 -60.40
C ALA A 119 19.08 8.10 -59.81
N ARG A 120 20.18 7.56 -60.36
CA ARG A 120 20.83 6.35 -59.82
C ARG A 120 21.34 6.52 -58.39
N LEU A 121 21.84 7.71 -58.04
CA LEU A 121 22.26 8.01 -56.67
C LEU A 121 21.08 8.01 -55.69
N ALA A 122 19.92 8.53 -56.11
CA ALA A 122 18.69 8.45 -55.33
C ALA A 122 18.24 6.99 -55.14
N GLU A 123 18.23 6.18 -56.20
CA GLU A 123 17.92 4.76 -56.12
C GLU A 123 18.87 4.00 -55.17
N LEU A 124 20.17 4.29 -55.22
CA LEU A 124 21.15 3.70 -54.30
C LEU A 124 20.93 4.13 -52.84
N ALA A 125 20.47 5.36 -52.60
CA ALA A 125 20.12 5.82 -51.26
C ALA A 125 18.90 5.06 -50.73
N ASP A 126 17.86 4.87 -51.55
CA ASP A 126 16.67 4.08 -51.20
C ASP A 126 17.02 2.62 -50.92
N LEU A 127 17.85 2.00 -51.76
CA LEU A 127 18.33 0.62 -51.54
C LEU A 127 19.13 0.50 -50.23
N ARG A 128 19.96 1.49 -49.88
CA ARG A 128 20.67 1.50 -48.59
C ARG A 128 19.71 1.59 -47.41
N ALA A 129 18.64 2.39 -47.52
CA ALA A 129 17.61 2.46 -46.50
C ALA A 129 16.88 1.11 -46.34
N GLN A 130 16.55 0.45 -47.45
CA GLN A 130 15.96 -0.90 -47.44
C GLN A 130 16.87 -1.94 -46.78
N VAL A 131 18.18 -1.94 -47.10
CA VAL A 131 19.16 -2.84 -46.45
C VAL A 131 19.27 -2.57 -44.95
N ALA A 132 19.25 -1.29 -44.54
CA ALA A 132 19.26 -0.94 -43.12
C ALA A 132 18.01 -1.45 -42.38
N GLU A 133 16.84 -1.39 -43.03
CA GLU A 133 15.59 -1.92 -42.50
C GLU A 133 15.63 -3.46 -42.39
N VAL A 134 16.14 -4.17 -43.40
CA VAL A 134 16.30 -5.63 -43.33
C VAL A 134 17.20 -6.02 -42.17
N ARG A 135 18.34 -5.36 -41.97
CA ARG A 135 19.23 -5.60 -40.82
C ARG A 135 18.61 -5.26 -39.48
N ARG A 136 17.67 -4.31 -39.45
CA ARG A 136 16.88 -4.02 -38.24
C ARG A 136 15.91 -5.18 -37.97
N LEU A 137 15.23 -5.69 -38.99
CA LEU A 137 14.32 -6.81 -38.87
C LEU A 137 15.04 -8.09 -38.46
N GLU A 138 16.23 -8.38 -39.01
CA GLU A 138 17.08 -9.51 -38.60
C GLU A 138 17.41 -9.46 -37.10
N ARG A 139 17.88 -8.30 -36.60
CA ARG A 139 18.13 -8.10 -35.17
C ARG A 139 16.88 -8.25 -34.29
N LEU A 140 15.70 -7.88 -34.81
CA LEU A 140 14.43 -8.07 -34.09
C LEU A 140 14.03 -9.54 -34.04
N VAL A 141 14.33 -10.32 -35.08
CA VAL A 141 14.10 -11.77 -35.10
C VAL A 141 15.03 -12.47 -34.11
N GLU A 142 16.32 -12.14 -34.08
CA GLU A 142 17.26 -12.64 -33.08
C GLU A 142 16.79 -12.33 -31.65
N ALA A 143 16.42 -11.07 -31.38
CA ALA A 143 15.88 -10.67 -30.08
C ALA A 143 14.58 -11.41 -29.71
N LEU A 144 13.75 -11.77 -30.69
CA LEU A 144 12.54 -12.56 -30.45
C LEU A 144 12.87 -14.01 -30.05
N GLU A 145 13.91 -14.59 -30.63
CA GLU A 145 14.41 -15.92 -30.26
C GLU A 145 14.95 -15.91 -28.83
N ASP A 146 15.77 -14.92 -28.47
CA ASP A 146 16.26 -14.73 -27.10
C ASP A 146 15.11 -14.62 -26.08
N VAL A 147 14.06 -13.86 -26.40
CA VAL A 147 12.88 -13.72 -25.52
C VAL A 147 12.11 -15.03 -25.40
N ARG A 148 12.04 -15.84 -26.46
CA ARG A 148 11.42 -17.18 -26.40
C ARG A 148 12.22 -18.13 -25.52
N GLU A 149 13.55 -18.13 -25.65
CA GLU A 149 14.41 -18.93 -24.77
C GLU A 149 14.27 -18.51 -23.30
N GLN A 150 14.24 -17.20 -23.02
CA GLN A 150 14.00 -16.68 -21.67
C GLN A 150 12.64 -17.12 -21.11
N ARG A 151 11.58 -17.08 -21.94
CA ARG A 151 10.26 -17.56 -21.56
C ARG A 151 10.30 -19.05 -21.21
N ASP A 152 10.94 -19.86 -22.04
CA ASP A 152 11.01 -21.32 -21.82
C ASP A 152 11.79 -21.64 -20.53
N VAL A 153 12.85 -20.88 -20.21
CA VAL A 153 13.56 -20.96 -18.92
C VAL A 153 12.67 -20.57 -17.74
N LEU A 154 11.88 -19.49 -17.86
CA LEU A 154 10.94 -19.07 -16.83
C LEU A 154 9.82 -20.09 -16.62
N ASP A 155 9.28 -20.67 -17.69
CA ASP A 155 8.25 -21.71 -17.63
C ASP A 155 8.79 -22.98 -16.94
N ALA A 156 10.03 -23.37 -17.24
CA ALA A 156 10.71 -24.46 -16.53
C ALA A 156 10.87 -24.14 -15.03
N ARG A 157 11.30 -22.92 -14.70
CA ARG A 157 11.44 -22.47 -13.31
C ARG A 157 10.10 -22.42 -12.57
N LEU A 158 9.04 -21.95 -13.21
CA LEU A 158 7.70 -21.93 -12.64
C LEU A 158 7.18 -23.35 -12.39
N THR A 159 7.46 -24.29 -13.29
CA THR A 159 7.12 -25.70 -13.12
C THR A 159 7.82 -26.27 -11.88
N LEU A 160 9.13 -26.06 -11.75
CA LEU A 160 9.89 -26.50 -10.57
C LEU A 160 9.37 -25.86 -9.26
N LEU A 161 9.02 -24.57 -9.29
CA LEU A 161 8.47 -23.89 -8.11
C LEU A 161 7.09 -24.44 -7.72
N ARG A 162 6.24 -24.78 -8.70
CA ARG A 162 4.94 -25.42 -8.45
C ARG A 162 5.12 -26.81 -7.83
N GLU A 163 6.00 -27.63 -8.40
CA GLU A 163 6.31 -28.95 -7.84
C GLU A 163 6.83 -28.86 -6.41
N HIS A 164 7.68 -27.86 -6.11
CA HIS A 164 8.19 -27.65 -4.76
C HIS A 164 7.10 -27.15 -3.80
N ALA A 165 6.25 -26.21 -4.25
CA ALA A 165 5.14 -25.70 -3.47
C ALA A 165 4.15 -26.82 -3.11
N ASP A 166 3.77 -27.64 -4.10
CA ASP A 166 2.89 -28.80 -3.91
C ASP A 166 3.49 -29.79 -2.89
N GLY A 167 4.80 -30.03 -2.95
CA GLY A 167 5.51 -30.85 -1.97
C GLY A 167 5.50 -30.26 -0.54
N THR A 168 5.63 -28.94 -0.40
CA THR A 168 5.55 -28.27 0.91
C THR A 168 4.13 -28.22 1.46
N GLU A 169 3.11 -28.02 0.62
CA GLU A 169 1.71 -28.04 1.02
C GLU A 169 1.31 -29.45 1.50
N GLU A 170 1.77 -30.49 0.81
CA GLU A 170 1.59 -31.88 1.23
C GLU A 170 2.25 -32.17 2.60
N ALA A 171 3.48 -31.68 2.81
CA ALA A 171 4.19 -31.81 4.08
C ALA A 171 3.47 -31.07 5.23
N VAL A 172 2.94 -29.86 4.97
CA VAL A 172 2.15 -29.11 5.95
C VAL A 172 0.83 -29.81 6.25
N ARG A 173 0.17 -30.38 5.24
CA ARG A 173 -1.06 -31.15 5.39
C ARG A 173 -0.85 -32.39 6.26
N LEU A 174 0.23 -33.15 6.01
CA LEU A 174 0.60 -34.31 6.82
C LEU A 174 0.94 -33.93 8.27
N GLY A 175 1.77 -32.90 8.47
CA GLY A 175 2.13 -32.41 9.81
C GLY A 175 0.93 -31.87 10.59
N SER A 176 0.00 -31.19 9.92
CA SER A 176 -1.25 -30.72 10.53
C SER A 176 -2.16 -31.88 10.93
N GLY A 177 -2.22 -32.95 10.12
CA GLY A 177 -2.93 -34.18 10.46
C GLY A 177 -2.35 -34.89 11.68
N GLU A 178 -1.03 -34.98 11.79
CA GLU A 178 -0.36 -35.55 12.96
C GLU A 178 -0.57 -34.71 14.22
N LEU A 179 -0.53 -33.38 14.12
CA LEU A 179 -0.81 -32.48 15.24
C LEU A 179 -2.25 -32.59 15.71
N LEU A 180 -3.22 -32.67 14.79
CA LEU A 180 -4.62 -32.90 15.13
C LEU A 180 -4.79 -34.24 15.86
N ARG A 181 -4.18 -35.32 15.33
CA ARG A 181 -4.21 -36.65 15.97
C ARG A 181 -3.57 -36.65 17.37
N LEU A 182 -2.42 -35.99 17.52
CA LEU A 182 -1.73 -35.86 18.82
C LEU A 182 -2.53 -35.01 19.81
N SER A 183 -3.18 -33.95 19.34
CA SER A 183 -4.04 -33.10 20.15
C SER A 183 -5.29 -33.85 20.61
N GLU A 184 -5.87 -34.67 19.74
CA GLU A 184 -7.05 -35.50 20.03
C GLU A 184 -6.69 -36.61 21.03
N GLU A 185 -5.56 -37.32 20.84
CA GLU A 185 -5.03 -38.29 21.82
C GLU A 185 -4.73 -37.65 23.18
N ARG A 186 -4.18 -36.44 23.21
CA ARG A 186 -3.92 -35.70 24.46
C ARG A 186 -5.22 -35.27 25.14
N LEU A 187 -6.21 -34.81 24.39
CA LEU A 187 -7.53 -34.48 24.92
C LEU A 187 -8.24 -35.71 25.48
N THR A 188 -8.13 -36.87 24.81
CA THR A 188 -8.70 -38.12 25.34
C THR A 188 -8.02 -38.55 26.64
N ARG A 189 -6.68 -38.40 26.72
CA ARG A 189 -5.90 -38.71 27.93
C ARG A 189 -6.19 -37.76 29.08
N LEU A 190 -6.50 -36.49 28.80
CA LEU A 190 -6.81 -35.48 29.81
C LEU A 190 -8.29 -35.49 30.26
N ALA A 191 -9.20 -35.98 29.42
CA ALA A 191 -10.63 -36.02 29.74
C ALA A 191 -10.96 -36.84 30.99
N THR A 192 -10.30 -37.99 31.19
CA THR A 192 -10.56 -38.85 32.36
C THR A 192 -9.98 -38.29 33.66
N PRO A 193 -8.71 -37.85 33.72
CA PRO A 193 -8.16 -37.22 34.92
C PRO A 193 -8.87 -35.93 35.33
N VAL A 194 -9.30 -35.10 34.37
CA VAL A 194 -10.06 -33.86 34.66
C VAL A 194 -11.44 -34.19 35.20
N ARG A 195 -12.12 -35.21 34.65
CA ARG A 195 -13.42 -35.67 35.18
C ARG A 195 -13.28 -36.19 36.61
N GLN A 196 -12.27 -37.01 36.88
CA GLN A 196 -12.00 -37.51 38.24
C GLN A 196 -11.59 -36.41 39.23
N ALA A 197 -10.95 -35.34 38.76
CA ALA A 197 -10.61 -34.19 39.59
C ALA A 197 -11.87 -33.36 39.92
N LEU A 198 -12.78 -33.19 38.96
CA LEU A 198 -14.06 -32.51 39.17
C LEU A 198 -15.00 -33.31 40.08
N GLU A 199 -15.06 -34.64 39.94
CA GLU A 199 -15.82 -35.52 40.84
C GLU A 199 -15.31 -35.41 42.28
N ARG A 200 -13.97 -35.49 42.48
CA ARG A 200 -13.36 -35.29 43.80
C ARG A 200 -13.59 -33.90 44.37
N ALA A 201 -13.59 -32.86 43.54
CA ALA A 201 -13.89 -31.50 43.98
C ALA A 201 -15.35 -31.34 44.41
N ALA A 202 -16.28 -32.01 43.70
CA ALA A 202 -17.70 -32.01 44.05
C ALA A 202 -17.97 -32.78 45.35
N GLU A 203 -17.31 -33.93 45.55
CA GLU A 203 -17.36 -34.69 46.82
C GLU A 203 -16.84 -33.84 47.98
N ALA A 204 -15.66 -33.23 47.84
CA ALA A 204 -15.11 -32.36 48.88
C ALA A 204 -15.99 -31.14 49.19
N GLN A 205 -16.68 -30.59 48.19
CA GLN A 205 -17.61 -29.49 48.39
C GLN A 205 -18.89 -29.95 49.10
N HIS A 206 -19.34 -31.19 48.86
CA HIS A 206 -20.46 -31.79 49.57
C HIS A 206 -20.11 -32.03 51.05
N ASP A 207 -18.94 -32.63 51.31
CA ASP A 207 -18.45 -32.89 52.66
C ASP A 207 -18.30 -31.60 53.47
N LEU A 208 -17.81 -30.53 52.83
CA LEU A 208 -17.68 -29.21 53.47
C LEU A 208 -19.06 -28.63 53.84
N ALA A 209 -20.05 -28.74 52.95
CA ALA A 209 -21.40 -28.25 53.22
C ALA A 209 -22.09 -29.02 54.35
N GLU A 210 -21.84 -30.33 54.46
CA GLU A 210 -22.33 -31.16 55.56
C GLU A 210 -21.70 -30.74 56.89
N ALA A 211 -20.36 -30.57 56.92
CA ALA A 211 -19.65 -30.10 58.11
C ALA A 211 -20.07 -28.68 58.54
N GLU A 212 -20.32 -27.77 57.60
CA GLU A 212 -20.86 -26.43 57.89
C GLU A 212 -22.26 -26.50 58.50
N SER A 213 -23.11 -27.40 58.00
CA SER A 213 -24.46 -27.62 58.57
C SER A 213 -24.41 -28.20 59.99
N GLU A 214 -23.49 -29.14 60.25
CA GLU A 214 -23.27 -29.70 61.59
C GLU A 214 -22.77 -28.64 62.57
N LEU A 215 -21.82 -27.79 62.13
CA LEU A 215 -21.32 -26.68 62.95
C LEU A 215 -22.42 -25.68 63.28
N ALA A 216 -23.23 -25.27 62.30
CA ALA A 216 -24.36 -24.37 62.53
C ALA A 216 -25.36 -24.96 63.53
N GLY A 217 -25.68 -26.26 63.43
CA GLY A 217 -26.52 -26.96 64.39
C GLY A 217 -25.92 -27.01 65.80
N ALA A 218 -24.60 -27.20 65.91
CA ALA A 218 -23.90 -27.19 67.19
C ALA A 218 -23.85 -25.79 67.82
N GLU A 219 -23.67 -24.74 67.02
CA GLU A 219 -23.70 -23.34 67.47
C GLU A 219 -25.09 -22.95 67.99
N GLU A 220 -26.16 -23.31 67.27
CA GLU A 220 -27.54 -23.10 67.73
C GLU A 220 -27.79 -23.81 69.06
N ALA A 221 -27.41 -25.08 69.19
CA ALA A 221 -27.54 -25.84 70.44
C ALA A 221 -26.74 -25.22 71.59
N ALA A 222 -25.55 -24.68 71.32
CA ALA A 222 -24.73 -23.99 72.31
C ALA A 222 -25.38 -22.69 72.79
N THR A 223 -25.93 -21.88 71.87
CA THR A 223 -26.64 -20.65 72.24
C THR A 223 -27.91 -20.94 73.06
N GLU A 224 -28.66 -21.99 72.73
CA GLU A 224 -29.84 -22.40 73.50
C GLU A 224 -29.44 -22.88 74.91
N ALA A 225 -28.35 -23.62 75.03
CA ALA A 225 -27.82 -24.06 76.32
C ALA A 225 -27.36 -22.87 77.19
N GLU A 226 -26.72 -21.86 76.59
CA GLU A 226 -26.30 -20.66 77.30
C GLU A 226 -27.50 -19.82 77.79
N GLN A 227 -28.52 -19.65 76.95
CA GLN A 227 -29.76 -18.97 77.35
C GLN A 227 -30.46 -19.67 78.53
N ARG A 228 -30.55 -21.01 78.50
CA ARG A 228 -31.12 -21.78 79.62
C ARG A 228 -30.28 -21.62 80.90
N ARG A 229 -28.95 -21.59 80.80
CA ARG A 229 -28.06 -21.37 81.95
C ARG A 229 -28.28 -20.00 82.56
N ASP A 230 -28.38 -18.95 81.74
CA ASP A 230 -28.59 -17.58 82.19
C ASP A 230 -29.97 -17.41 82.84
N GLN A 231 -31.00 -18.09 82.32
CA GLN A 231 -32.33 -18.14 82.93
C GLN A 231 -32.28 -18.77 84.35
N VAL A 232 -31.61 -19.92 84.50
CA VAL A 232 -31.45 -20.58 85.80
C VAL A 232 -30.67 -19.70 86.79
N ARG A 233 -29.66 -18.98 86.31
CA ARG A 233 -28.89 -18.03 87.13
C ARG A 233 -29.77 -16.87 87.61
N ALA A 234 -30.56 -16.27 86.72
CA ALA A 234 -31.47 -15.20 87.08
C ALA A 234 -32.54 -15.65 88.10
N GLU A 235 -33.05 -16.88 87.97
CA GLU A 235 -33.97 -17.47 88.94
C GLU A 235 -33.33 -17.66 90.32
N ARG A 236 -32.07 -18.13 90.37
CA ARG A 236 -31.30 -18.24 91.62
C ARG A 236 -31.05 -16.89 92.29
N GLU A 237 -30.66 -15.88 91.52
CA GLU A 237 -30.47 -14.51 92.04
C GLU A 237 -31.78 -13.96 92.62
N ARG A 238 -32.92 -14.22 91.96
CA ARG A 238 -34.24 -13.84 92.47
C ARG A 238 -34.60 -14.57 93.76
N LEU A 239 -34.29 -15.85 93.89
CA LEU A 239 -34.50 -16.62 95.13
C LEU A 239 -33.61 -16.13 96.27
N ALA A 240 -32.33 -15.82 96.00
CA ALA A 240 -31.43 -15.25 96.99
C ALA A 240 -31.90 -13.88 97.51
N GLN A 241 -32.45 -13.04 96.62
CA GLN A 241 -33.08 -11.78 97.00
C GLN A 241 -34.30 -12.01 97.91
N LEU A 242 -35.17 -12.96 97.55
CA LEU A 242 -36.34 -13.31 98.37
C LEU A 242 -35.95 -13.86 99.76
N ALA A 243 -34.90 -14.69 99.83
CA ALA A 243 -34.37 -15.18 101.10
C ALA A 243 -33.81 -14.04 101.97
N THR A 244 -33.12 -13.07 101.36
CA THR A 244 -32.64 -11.88 102.08
C THR A 244 -33.80 -11.05 102.64
N TRP A 245 -34.86 -10.86 101.85
CA TRP A 245 -36.09 -10.18 102.31
C TRP A 245 -36.81 -10.93 103.42
N ALA A 246 -36.87 -12.26 103.34
CA ALA A 246 -37.44 -13.10 104.41
C ALA A 246 -36.66 -12.91 105.73
N GLN A 247 -35.33 -12.92 105.66
CA GLN A 247 -34.46 -12.72 106.83
C GLN A 247 -34.55 -11.32 107.42
N VAL A 248 -34.68 -10.28 106.58
CA VAL A 248 -34.96 -8.90 107.03
C VAL A 248 -36.32 -8.82 107.73
N ASN A 249 -37.34 -9.44 107.16
CA ASN A 249 -38.67 -9.49 107.78
C ASN A 249 -38.64 -10.25 109.11
N HIS A 250 -37.86 -11.33 109.22
CA HIS A 250 -37.67 -12.05 110.47
C HIS A 250 -37.06 -11.17 111.56
N ARG A 251 -35.99 -10.42 111.24
CA ARG A 251 -35.39 -9.44 112.17
C ARG A 251 -36.35 -8.32 112.56
N ILE A 252 -37.19 -7.85 111.65
CA ILE A 252 -38.20 -6.83 111.97
C ILE A 252 -39.21 -7.41 112.97
N VAL A 253 -39.72 -8.62 112.74
CA VAL A 253 -40.64 -9.29 113.66
C VAL A 253 -39.99 -9.55 115.03
N GLU A 254 -38.73 -9.98 115.06
CA GLU A 254 -37.96 -10.18 116.29
C GLU A 254 -37.79 -8.85 117.07
N SER A 255 -37.41 -7.76 116.38
CA SER A 255 -37.29 -6.44 117.01
C SER A 255 -38.62 -5.87 117.51
N LEU A 256 -39.74 -6.20 116.84
CA LEU A 256 -41.10 -5.84 117.27
C LEU A 256 -41.55 -6.66 118.48
N ALA A 257 -41.16 -7.93 118.57
CA ALA A 257 -41.42 -8.77 119.74
C ALA A 257 -40.61 -8.29 120.97
N GLU A 258 -39.35 -7.88 120.78
CA GLU A 258 -38.52 -7.31 121.86
C GLU A 258 -39.04 -5.97 122.40
N SER A 259 -39.76 -5.20 121.59
CA SER A 259 -40.32 -3.90 121.97
C SER A 259 -41.78 -3.96 122.44
N ALA A 260 -42.41 -5.14 122.43
CA ALA A 260 -43.75 -5.37 122.96
C ALA A 260 -43.72 -5.49 124.50
N GLN A 261 -44.52 -4.67 125.19
CA GLN A 261 -44.69 -4.78 126.63
C GLN A 261 -45.48 -6.06 127.00
N PRO A 262 -45.08 -6.79 128.05
CA PRO A 262 -45.68 -8.07 128.42
C PRO A 262 -47.16 -7.87 128.81
N GLY A 263 -48.06 -8.41 127.98
CA GLY A 263 -49.52 -8.37 128.18
C GLY A 263 -50.36 -7.88 127.00
N SER A 264 -49.75 -7.46 125.88
CA SER A 264 -50.45 -6.92 124.71
C SER A 264 -50.06 -7.67 123.42
N GLY A 265 -50.82 -8.71 123.05
CA GLY A 265 -50.89 -9.17 121.65
C GLY A 265 -49.83 -10.16 121.14
N ASP A 266 -49.24 -10.99 122.00
CA ASP A 266 -48.23 -12.03 121.65
C ASP A 266 -48.66 -12.99 120.51
N ASP A 267 -49.95 -13.36 120.46
CA ASP A 267 -50.44 -14.45 119.59
C ASP A 267 -50.45 -14.14 118.08
N ALA A 268 -50.31 -12.86 117.70
CA ALA A 268 -50.22 -12.45 116.29
C ALA A 268 -48.77 -12.45 115.77
N LEU A 269 -47.80 -12.10 116.61
CA LEU A 269 -46.38 -12.08 116.24
C LEU A 269 -45.83 -13.50 116.11
N ASP A 270 -46.22 -14.41 117.01
CA ASP A 270 -45.85 -15.83 116.91
C ASP A 270 -46.38 -16.48 115.62
N ARG A 271 -47.59 -16.12 115.18
CA ARG A 271 -48.14 -16.61 113.90
C ARG A 271 -47.37 -16.07 112.69
N ILE A 272 -46.96 -14.81 112.71
CA ILE A 272 -46.17 -14.21 111.63
C ILE A 272 -44.76 -14.82 111.60
N ALA A 273 -44.13 -15.03 112.76
CA ALA A 273 -42.83 -15.69 112.87
C ALA A 273 -42.90 -17.13 112.35
N GLY A 274 -43.94 -17.89 112.68
CA GLY A 274 -44.16 -19.24 112.16
C GLY A 274 -44.41 -19.29 110.64
N ALA A 275 -45.15 -18.32 110.11
CA ALA A 275 -45.35 -18.20 108.66
C ALA A 275 -44.05 -17.85 107.93
N LEU A 276 -43.23 -16.93 108.47
CA LEU A 276 -41.91 -16.60 107.92
C LEU A 276 -40.95 -17.78 107.97
N GLY A 277 -40.90 -18.52 109.08
CA GLY A 277 -40.09 -19.74 109.16
C GLY A 277 -40.52 -20.81 108.15
N THR A 278 -41.81 -20.90 107.84
CA THR A 278 -42.31 -21.80 106.78
C THR A 278 -41.87 -21.33 105.39
N VAL A 279 -41.89 -20.02 105.13
CA VAL A 279 -41.41 -19.44 103.86
C VAL A 279 -39.90 -19.65 103.70
N GLU A 280 -39.10 -19.42 104.74
CA GLU A 280 -37.66 -19.66 104.72
C GLU A 280 -37.33 -21.14 104.49
N SER A 281 -38.03 -22.05 105.17
CA SER A 281 -37.86 -23.50 104.95
C SER A 281 -38.15 -23.88 103.50
N ARG A 282 -39.26 -23.39 102.92
CA ARG A 282 -39.59 -23.66 101.52
C ARG A 282 -38.61 -23.02 100.53
N LEU A 283 -38.08 -21.83 100.83
CA LEU A 283 -37.02 -21.22 100.01
C LEU A 283 -35.74 -22.05 100.06
N GLY A 284 -35.36 -22.58 101.23
CA GLY A 284 -34.23 -23.49 101.37
C GLY A 284 -34.41 -24.82 100.64
N GLU A 285 -35.61 -25.41 100.69
CA GLU A 285 -35.95 -26.62 99.92
C GLU A 285 -35.87 -26.39 98.41
N LEU A 286 -36.37 -25.25 97.93
CA LEU A 286 -36.29 -24.87 96.52
C LEU A 286 -34.85 -24.63 96.06
N ASP A 287 -34.03 -23.94 96.88
CA ASP A 287 -32.62 -23.72 96.55
C ASP A 287 -31.82 -25.03 96.51
N ALA A 288 -32.09 -25.96 97.44
CA ALA A 288 -31.49 -27.29 97.44
C ALA A 288 -31.96 -28.17 96.27
N ALA A 289 -33.21 -28.01 95.82
CA ALA A 289 -33.70 -28.69 94.61
C ALA A 289 -33.05 -28.12 93.34
N LEU A 290 -32.90 -26.80 93.25
CA LEU A 290 -32.22 -26.15 92.13
C LEU A 290 -30.72 -26.48 92.09
N ALA A 291 -30.05 -26.54 93.25
CA ALA A 291 -28.66 -26.98 93.33
C ALA A 291 -28.46 -28.40 92.78
N ARG A 292 -29.33 -29.34 93.18
CA ARG A 292 -29.28 -30.71 92.65
C ARG A 292 -29.55 -30.78 91.14
N ALA A 293 -30.47 -29.97 90.63
CA ALA A 293 -30.76 -29.92 89.20
C ALA A 293 -29.56 -29.39 88.39
N VAL A 294 -28.88 -28.36 88.90
CA VAL A 294 -27.66 -27.81 88.27
C VAL A 294 -26.52 -28.83 88.31
N ASP A 295 -26.26 -29.45 89.47
CA ASP A 295 -25.19 -30.46 89.59
C ASP A 295 -25.42 -31.67 88.68
N THR A 296 -26.67 -32.14 88.56
CA THR A 296 -27.02 -33.24 87.63
C THR A 296 -26.72 -32.84 86.19
N ARG A 297 -27.04 -31.60 85.81
CA ARG A 297 -26.80 -31.12 84.46
C ARG A 297 -25.31 -30.90 84.16
N ASP A 298 -24.53 -30.42 85.12
CA ASP A 298 -23.08 -30.27 84.98
C ASP A 298 -22.37 -31.62 84.83
N GLN A 299 -22.88 -32.67 85.48
CA GLN A 299 -22.41 -34.05 85.29
C GLN A 299 -22.71 -34.58 83.88
N GLU A 300 -23.93 -34.34 83.35
CA GLU A 300 -24.28 -34.72 81.97
C GLU A 300 -23.41 -33.99 80.93
N ILE A 301 -23.17 -32.69 81.12
CA ILE A 301 -22.32 -31.89 80.23
C ILE A 301 -20.86 -32.38 80.29
N SER A 302 -20.35 -32.70 81.47
CA SER A 302 -19.00 -33.24 81.63
C SER A 302 -18.85 -34.62 80.97
N ALA A 303 -19.87 -35.48 81.08
CA ALA A 303 -19.90 -36.78 80.42
C ALA A 303 -19.91 -36.64 78.88
N SER A 304 -20.73 -35.74 78.33
CA SER A 304 -20.77 -35.47 76.89
C SER A 304 -19.47 -34.88 76.34
N ARG A 305 -18.81 -33.97 77.09
CA ARG A 305 -17.47 -33.45 76.73
C ARG A 305 -16.38 -34.52 76.75
N SER A 306 -16.49 -35.54 77.62
CA SER A 306 -15.53 -36.65 77.65
C SER A 306 -15.66 -37.60 76.44
N LEU A 307 -16.83 -37.67 75.81
CA LEU A 307 -17.08 -38.50 74.63
C LEU A 307 -16.57 -37.87 73.32
N VAL A 308 -16.48 -36.54 73.26
CA VAL A 308 -15.96 -35.83 72.06
C VAL A 308 -14.43 -35.76 72.03
N ALA A 309 -13.74 -36.03 73.15
CA ALA A 309 -12.29 -35.88 73.25
C ALA A 309 -11.46 -37.09 72.76
N TRP A 310 -12.07 -38.20 72.33
CA TRP A 310 -11.34 -39.43 71.94
C TRP A 310 -11.91 -40.07 70.65
N SER A 311 -11.71 -39.38 69.52
CA SER A 311 -11.65 -40.02 68.20
C SER A 311 -10.45 -39.46 67.42
N ASP A 312 -9.26 -39.56 68.02
CA ASP A 312 -7.97 -39.27 67.38
C ASP A 312 -7.48 -40.49 66.59
N GLU A 313 -8.38 -41.10 65.78
CA GLU A 313 -8.00 -42.00 64.70
C GLU A 313 -7.99 -41.18 63.40
N GLY A 314 -6.88 -40.47 63.18
CA GLY A 314 -6.60 -39.84 61.90
C GLY A 314 -6.61 -40.88 60.76
N PRO A 315 -7.09 -40.53 59.56
CA PRO A 315 -7.19 -41.46 58.46
C PRO A 315 -5.81 -41.99 58.06
N ALA A 316 -5.67 -43.32 58.05
CA ALA A 316 -4.47 -44.01 57.61
C ALA A 316 -4.12 -43.60 56.18
N THR A 317 -2.96 -42.98 56.00
CA THR A 317 -2.38 -42.70 54.69
C THR A 317 -2.14 -44.00 53.92
N PRO A 318 -2.70 -44.19 52.72
CA PRO A 318 -2.36 -45.35 51.89
C PRO A 318 -0.94 -45.19 51.32
N SER A 319 -0.09 -46.15 51.67
CA SER A 319 1.26 -46.37 51.13
C SER A 319 1.20 -46.59 49.62
N SER A 320 1.68 -45.63 48.82
CA SER A 320 1.91 -45.81 47.38
C SER A 320 3.21 -46.60 47.12
N ARG A 321 3.07 -47.76 46.48
CA ARG A 321 4.11 -48.36 45.62
C ARG A 321 3.83 -48.00 44.17
#